data_AF-A0A196SFD4-F1
#
_entry.id   AF-A0A196SFD4-F1
#
_cell.length_a   1.000
_cell.length_b   1.000
_cell.length_c   1.000
_cell.angle_alpha   90.00
_cell.angle_beta   90.00
_cell.angle_gamma   90.00
#
_symmetry.space_group_name_H-M   'P 1'
#
loop_
_entity.id
_entity.type
_entity.pdbx_description
1 polymer ?
#
loop_
_entity_poly.entity_id
_entity_poly.type
_entity_poly.pdbx_seq_one_letter_code
_entity_poly.pdbx_strand_id
1 'polypeptide(L)'
;MEYKGELCEGKRWGRGVQYDRNGRVVYDGDWMNNEVMEKRIDITEKNENTVLLHNRIEELVIGEDCWNYEGLTAVDFRYMPFLRELTVNDDLPKLTTLTTTNEQSDSFRWVEHVTLENMPSLTTFNFPAAFCNLEDWHISNVGVLEQYVSLPIPNPNANIHSEEEWKGISREIEEIIVDSGCGNDSKYVDLDFSEFKKLKSILVGNYSFRNAVSVQICDLDELEKVTIGENCMESRRCEFTLKNCNVVKELVIGQGSFISGTMCLIEDNESLKEIRMGESRFYHLASSFQNGYMELKSE
;
A
#
# COMPACT_ATOMS: atom_id res chain seq x y z
N MET A 1 42.74 4.99 4.50
CA MET A 1 41.52 4.72 3.72
C MET A 1 40.67 5.96 3.83
N GLU A 2 40.45 6.70 2.75
CA GLU A 2 39.82 8.04 2.79
C GLU A 2 38.29 7.97 2.67
N TYR A 3 37.72 6.86 2.20
CA TYR A 3 36.28 6.65 2.08
C TYR A 3 35.94 5.17 2.29
N LYS A 4 34.81 4.92 2.95
CA LYS A 4 34.19 3.60 3.11
C LYS A 4 32.68 3.75 2.85
N GLY A 5 32.19 3.17 1.76
CA GLY A 5 30.78 3.23 1.40
C GLY A 5 30.53 2.62 0.04
N GLU A 6 29.31 2.80 -0.43
CA GLU A 6 28.88 2.34 -1.75
C GLU A 6 29.58 3.16 -2.85
N LEU A 7 29.84 2.52 -3.99
CA LEU A 7 30.51 3.10 -5.15
C LEU A 7 29.74 2.71 -6.43
N CYS A 8 29.54 3.68 -7.31
CA CYS A 8 28.97 3.48 -8.65
C CYS A 8 29.95 4.09 -9.67
N GLU A 9 30.40 3.29 -10.64
CA GLU A 9 31.40 3.69 -11.65
C GLU A 9 32.66 4.37 -11.08
N GLY A 10 33.12 3.90 -9.91
CA GLY A 10 34.28 4.47 -9.23
C GLY A 10 34.03 5.80 -8.52
N LYS A 11 32.79 6.30 -8.50
CA LYS A 11 32.36 7.48 -7.74
C LYS A 11 31.63 7.07 -6.46
N ARG A 12 31.70 7.90 -5.41
CA ARG A 12 30.91 7.74 -4.18
C ARG A 12 29.42 7.81 -4.51
N TRP A 13 28.68 6.82 -4.03
CA TRP A 13 27.26 6.61 -4.29
C TRP A 13 26.61 6.08 -3.01
N GLY A 14 25.31 6.34 -2.81
CA GLY A 14 24.55 5.81 -1.68
C GLY A 14 25.20 6.07 -0.31
N ARG A 15 25.10 5.13 0.64
CA ARG A 15 25.57 5.37 2.02
C ARG A 15 27.09 5.25 2.11
N GLY A 16 27.74 6.24 2.73
CA GLY A 16 29.18 6.19 2.92
C GLY A 16 29.75 7.16 3.95
N VAL A 17 30.92 6.79 4.46
CA VAL A 17 31.69 7.55 5.45
C VAL A 17 33.02 8.00 4.84
N GLN A 18 33.27 9.30 4.87
CA GLN A 18 34.56 9.90 4.49
C GLN A 18 35.43 10.14 5.73
N TYR A 19 36.73 9.90 5.60
CA TYR A 19 37.72 10.07 6.67
C TYR A 19 38.82 11.04 6.27
N ASP A 20 39.36 11.78 7.24
CA ASP A 20 40.57 12.58 7.06
C ASP A 20 41.83 11.70 7.07
N ARG A 21 43.00 12.33 6.88
CA ARG A 21 44.30 11.62 6.88
C ARG A 21 44.67 11.01 8.24
N ASN A 22 44.02 11.44 9.32
CA ASN A 22 44.20 10.94 10.67
C ASN A 22 43.16 9.84 11.03
N GLY A 23 42.28 9.48 10.09
CA GLY A 23 41.21 8.50 10.30
C GLY A 23 39.98 9.03 11.04
N ARG A 24 39.81 10.36 11.16
CA ARG A 24 38.61 10.96 11.75
C ARG A 24 37.50 11.09 10.73
N VAL A 25 36.26 10.84 11.13
CA VAL A 25 35.08 11.00 10.27
C VAL A 25 34.92 12.47 9.88
N VAL A 26 34.90 12.72 8.57
CA VAL A 26 34.66 14.03 7.96
C VAL A 26 33.18 14.16 7.59
N TYR A 27 32.57 13.08 7.11
CA TYR A 27 31.16 13.04 6.75
C TYR A 27 30.66 11.59 6.81
N ASP A 28 29.46 11.40 7.32
CA ASP A 28 28.75 10.12 7.35
C ASP A 28 27.31 10.35 6.87
N GLY A 29 27.06 9.97 5.61
CA GLY A 29 25.82 10.36 4.94
C GLY A 29 25.68 9.72 3.57
N ASP A 30 24.73 10.22 2.79
CA ASP A 30 24.46 9.74 1.45
C ASP A 30 25.24 10.55 0.39
N TRP A 31 25.65 9.88 -0.67
CA TRP A 31 26.51 10.39 -1.73
C TRP A 31 25.90 10.15 -3.11
N MET A 32 26.09 11.10 -4.02
CA MET A 32 25.76 10.93 -5.43
C MET A 32 26.86 11.59 -6.27
N ASN A 33 27.45 10.84 -7.21
CA ASN A 33 28.49 11.36 -8.11
C ASN A 33 29.69 12.05 -7.43
N ASN A 34 30.18 11.52 -6.31
CA ASN A 34 31.22 12.13 -5.45
C ASN A 34 30.81 13.37 -4.67
N GLU A 35 29.55 13.78 -4.73
CA GLU A 35 29.02 14.91 -3.98
C GLU A 35 28.09 14.41 -2.87
N VAL A 36 27.93 15.24 -1.85
CA VAL A 36 26.95 14.99 -0.81
C VAL A 36 25.57 15.04 -1.46
N MET A 37 24.78 14.00 -1.27
CA MET A 37 23.48 13.88 -1.90
C MET A 37 22.47 14.80 -1.19
N GLU A 38 21.79 15.64 -1.98
CA GLU A 38 20.62 16.37 -1.51
C GLU A 38 19.43 15.43 -1.35
N LYS A 39 18.67 15.65 -0.28
CA LYS A 39 17.47 14.87 0.04
C LYS A 39 16.22 15.41 -0.62
N ARG A 40 16.23 16.71 -0.92
CA ARG A 40 15.16 17.43 -1.61
C ARG A 40 15.57 17.71 -3.04
N ILE A 41 14.74 17.32 -3.99
CA ILE A 41 14.96 17.57 -5.41
C ILE A 41 13.79 18.39 -5.96
N ASP A 42 14.11 19.56 -6.52
CA ASP A 42 13.16 20.38 -7.28
C ASP A 42 13.40 20.17 -8.78
N ILE A 43 12.41 19.62 -9.47
CA ILE A 43 12.35 19.50 -10.93
C ILE A 43 11.75 20.79 -11.48
N THR A 44 12.41 21.37 -12.47
CA THR A 44 12.05 22.60 -13.16
C THR A 44 12.23 22.39 -14.66
N GLU A 45 11.59 23.21 -15.50
CA GLU A 45 11.73 23.17 -16.96
C GLU A 45 13.22 23.17 -17.40
N LYS A 46 14.09 23.82 -16.62
CA LYS A 46 15.53 23.92 -16.91
C LYS A 46 16.30 22.62 -16.65
N ASN A 47 15.83 21.78 -15.74
CA ASN A 47 16.56 20.59 -15.29
C ASN A 47 15.83 19.26 -15.51
N GLU A 48 14.56 19.23 -15.90
CA GLU A 48 13.76 18.00 -16.04
C GLU A 48 14.41 16.91 -16.90
N ASN A 49 15.19 17.30 -17.92
CA ASN A 49 15.87 16.38 -18.82
C ASN A 49 17.29 15.97 -18.36
N THR A 50 17.78 16.54 -17.25
CA THR A 50 19.14 16.32 -16.75
C THR A 50 19.20 15.93 -15.27
N VAL A 51 18.11 16.10 -14.53
CA VAL A 51 18.01 15.75 -13.12
C VAL A 51 18.14 14.24 -12.96
N LEU A 52 18.95 13.82 -11.98
CA LEU A 52 19.14 12.43 -11.62
C LEU A 52 18.36 12.15 -10.33
N LEU A 53 17.35 11.30 -10.42
CA LEU A 53 16.58 10.84 -9.26
C LEU A 53 17.26 9.60 -8.66
N HIS A 54 17.75 9.75 -7.43
CA HIS A 54 18.30 8.64 -6.66
C HIS A 54 17.23 8.09 -5.72
N ASN A 55 17.18 6.78 -5.52
CA ASN A 55 16.20 6.10 -4.66
C ASN A 55 16.22 6.47 -3.16
N ARG A 56 17.07 7.41 -2.73
CA ARG A 56 17.25 7.85 -1.33
C ARG A 56 16.86 9.31 -1.10
N ILE A 57 16.22 9.94 -2.09
CA ILE A 57 15.62 11.26 -1.89
C ILE A 57 14.43 11.11 -0.94
N GLU A 58 14.18 12.19 -0.21
CA GLU A 58 13.12 12.28 0.80
C GLU A 58 12.06 13.29 0.40
N GLU A 59 12.40 14.29 -0.43
CA GLU A 59 11.43 15.28 -0.90
C GLU A 59 11.58 15.44 -2.42
N LEU A 60 10.47 15.36 -3.14
CA LEU A 60 10.42 15.57 -4.59
C LEU A 60 9.37 16.62 -4.91
N VAL A 61 9.81 17.71 -5.55
CA VAL A 61 8.93 18.77 -6.05
C VAL A 61 9.02 18.78 -7.57
N ILE A 62 7.89 18.62 -8.23
CA ILE A 62 7.76 18.79 -9.68
C ILE A 62 7.17 20.18 -9.88
N GLY A 63 7.98 21.07 -10.45
CA GLY A 63 7.58 22.44 -10.72
C GLY A 63 6.64 22.56 -11.91
N GLU A 64 6.11 23.76 -12.09
CA GLU A 64 5.24 24.13 -13.22
C GLU A 64 5.92 23.83 -14.57
N ASP A 65 5.11 23.44 -15.55
CA ASP A 65 5.45 23.05 -16.93
C ASP A 65 6.47 21.91 -17.07
N CYS A 66 6.68 21.09 -16.03
CA CYS A 66 7.60 19.96 -16.04
C CYS A 66 6.90 18.64 -16.35
N TRP A 67 7.51 17.79 -17.17
CA TRP A 67 6.95 16.48 -17.52
C TRP A 67 5.67 16.52 -18.39
N ASN A 68 5.36 17.65 -19.03
CA ASN A 68 4.21 17.82 -19.93
C ASN A 68 4.47 17.39 -21.40
N TYR A 69 5.41 16.46 -21.63
CA TYR A 69 5.70 15.98 -22.99
C TYR A 69 4.72 14.90 -23.43
N GLU A 70 4.39 14.85 -24.73
CA GLU A 70 3.27 14.03 -25.24
C GLU A 70 3.35 12.52 -24.93
N GLY A 71 4.54 12.01 -24.63
CA GLY A 71 4.77 10.60 -24.33
C GLY A 71 4.57 10.20 -22.87
N LEU A 72 4.47 11.14 -21.92
CA LEU A 72 4.33 10.78 -20.51
C LEU A 72 2.88 10.53 -20.14
N THR A 73 2.52 9.26 -20.04
CA THR A 73 1.17 8.82 -19.65
C THR A 73 1.13 8.13 -18.30
N ALA A 74 2.28 7.69 -17.79
CA ALA A 74 2.41 7.01 -16.51
C ALA A 74 3.71 7.38 -15.79
N VAL A 75 3.63 7.56 -14.48
CA VAL A 75 4.79 7.71 -13.58
C VAL A 75 4.73 6.60 -12.53
N ASP A 76 5.82 5.84 -12.41
CA ASP A 76 5.97 4.76 -11.44
C ASP A 76 7.11 5.10 -10.46
N PHE A 77 6.74 5.24 -9.19
CA PHE A 77 7.65 5.61 -8.12
C PHE A 77 8.11 4.43 -7.26
N ARG A 78 7.94 3.19 -7.71
CA ARG A 78 8.26 1.96 -6.95
C ARG A 78 9.68 1.84 -6.40
N TYR A 79 10.63 2.62 -6.92
CA TYR A 79 12.03 2.61 -6.49
C TYR A 79 12.38 3.81 -5.63
N MET A 80 11.40 4.44 -4.96
CA MET A 80 11.57 5.62 -4.11
C MET A 80 11.16 5.34 -2.65
N PRO A 81 11.79 4.35 -1.96
CA PRO A 81 11.36 3.89 -0.64
C PRO A 81 11.58 4.90 0.49
N PHE A 82 12.41 5.92 0.28
CA PHE A 82 12.71 6.95 1.28
C PHE A 82 11.97 8.26 1.05
N LEU A 83 11.16 8.37 -0.02
CA LEU A 83 10.40 9.58 -0.29
C LEU A 83 9.38 9.80 0.84
N ARG A 84 9.34 11.02 1.38
CA ARG A 84 8.51 11.49 2.50
C ARG A 84 7.60 12.66 2.11
N GLU A 85 7.99 13.45 1.11
CA GLU A 85 7.16 14.51 0.55
C GLU A 85 7.15 14.43 -0.98
N LEU A 86 5.96 14.52 -1.56
CA LEU A 86 5.76 14.66 -3.00
C LEU A 86 4.83 15.83 -3.28
N THR A 87 5.33 16.76 -4.08
CA THR A 87 4.59 17.93 -4.53
C THR A 87 4.61 17.97 -6.06
N VAL A 88 3.43 17.94 -6.67
CA VAL A 88 3.26 18.07 -8.12
C VAL A 88 2.51 19.37 -8.40
N ASN A 89 3.24 20.42 -8.77
CA ASN A 89 2.73 21.76 -9.03
C ASN A 89 2.58 22.00 -10.54
N ASP A 90 2.08 21.03 -11.30
CA ASP A 90 2.00 21.15 -12.76
C ASP A 90 0.68 20.67 -13.37
N ASP A 91 0.29 21.29 -14.48
CA ASP A 91 -0.75 20.82 -15.39
C ASP A 91 -0.24 19.56 -16.12
N LEU A 92 -0.61 18.37 -15.63
CA LEU A 92 -0.36 17.09 -16.32
C LEU A 92 -1.65 16.55 -16.96
N PRO A 93 -2.18 17.20 -18.02
CA PRO A 93 -3.50 16.89 -18.57
C PRO A 93 -3.56 15.56 -19.32
N LYS A 94 -2.43 14.90 -19.57
CA LYS A 94 -2.37 13.60 -20.25
C LYS A 94 -1.98 12.45 -19.33
N LEU A 95 -1.61 12.73 -18.09
CA LEU A 95 -1.23 11.68 -17.14
C LEU A 95 -2.48 10.90 -16.77
N THR A 96 -2.50 9.61 -17.11
CA THR A 96 -3.65 8.73 -16.83
C THR A 96 -3.38 7.80 -15.65
N THR A 97 -2.11 7.53 -15.35
CA THR A 97 -1.71 6.55 -14.34
C THR A 97 -0.64 7.09 -13.40
N LEU A 98 -0.90 6.98 -12.10
CA LEU A 98 0.04 7.29 -11.02
C LEU A 98 0.04 6.12 -10.03
N THR A 99 1.17 5.43 -9.85
CA THR A 99 1.17 4.12 -9.18
C THR A 99 2.50 3.69 -8.56
N THR A 100 2.43 2.75 -7.62
CA THR A 100 3.53 1.92 -7.11
C THR A 100 3.20 0.43 -7.31
N THR A 101 3.20 -0.03 -8.57
CA THR A 101 2.59 -1.26 -9.12
C THR A 101 2.79 -2.63 -8.42
N ASN A 102 3.42 -2.73 -7.25
CA ASN A 102 3.61 -3.95 -6.49
C ASN A 102 3.23 -3.81 -5.00
N GLU A 103 2.55 -4.82 -4.44
CA GLU A 103 2.21 -4.93 -3.00
C GLU A 103 3.42 -5.05 -2.05
N GLN A 104 4.63 -5.08 -2.62
CA GLN A 104 5.92 -5.08 -1.93
C GLN A 104 6.64 -3.73 -2.07
N SER A 105 5.98 -2.68 -2.56
CA SER A 105 6.56 -1.34 -2.60
C SER A 105 6.62 -0.74 -1.20
N ASP A 106 7.81 -0.34 -0.75
CA ASP A 106 7.96 0.55 0.40
C ASP A 106 7.87 2.03 -0.02
N SER A 107 7.62 2.32 -1.30
CA SER A 107 7.47 3.69 -1.80
C SER A 107 6.28 4.38 -1.15
N PHE A 108 6.48 5.62 -0.72
CA PHE A 108 5.53 6.45 0.01
C PHE A 108 5.08 5.92 1.37
N ARG A 109 5.62 4.81 1.87
CA ARG A 109 5.25 4.24 3.17
C ARG A 109 5.42 5.24 4.34
N TRP A 110 6.44 6.10 4.22
CA TRP A 110 6.80 7.10 5.23
C TRP A 110 6.43 8.53 4.83
N VAL A 111 5.53 8.68 3.86
CA VAL A 111 5.13 10.00 3.38
C VAL A 111 4.20 10.66 4.38
N GLU A 112 4.58 11.86 4.77
CA GLU A 112 3.89 12.71 5.76
C GLU A 112 3.05 13.77 5.05
N HIS A 113 3.48 14.24 3.88
CA HIS A 113 2.79 15.30 3.13
C HIS A 113 2.70 15.00 1.63
N VAL A 114 1.49 15.12 1.07
CA VAL A 114 1.23 14.92 -0.38
C VAL A 114 0.46 16.10 -0.94
N THR A 115 0.95 16.70 -2.02
CA THR A 115 0.21 17.72 -2.78
C THR A 115 0.16 17.33 -4.25
N LEU A 116 -1.05 17.09 -4.76
CA LEU A 116 -1.32 16.72 -6.15
C LEU A 116 -2.27 17.75 -6.77
N GLU A 117 -1.77 18.55 -7.71
CA GLU A 117 -2.59 19.55 -8.39
C GLU A 117 -2.61 19.31 -9.90
N ASN A 118 -3.73 19.63 -10.54
CA ASN A 118 -3.91 19.76 -11.99
C ASN A 118 -3.53 18.54 -12.87
N MET A 119 -4.04 17.36 -12.53
CA MET A 119 -3.96 16.15 -13.36
C MET A 119 -5.35 15.63 -13.77
N PRO A 120 -6.10 16.36 -14.62
CA PRO A 120 -7.53 16.10 -14.88
C PRO A 120 -7.83 14.78 -15.60
N SER A 121 -6.86 14.18 -16.29
CA SER A 121 -7.05 12.93 -17.04
C SER A 121 -6.65 11.68 -16.26
N LEU A 122 -6.34 11.80 -14.97
CA LEU A 122 -5.94 10.67 -14.14
C LEU A 122 -7.12 9.71 -13.98
N THR A 123 -6.94 8.47 -14.44
CA THR A 123 -7.96 7.40 -14.35
C THR A 123 -7.53 6.26 -13.43
N THR A 124 -6.23 6.09 -13.21
CA THR A 124 -5.66 5.02 -12.40
C THR A 124 -4.75 5.63 -11.33
N PHE A 125 -5.15 5.50 -10.08
CA PHE A 125 -4.35 5.85 -8.91
C PHE A 125 -4.22 4.60 -8.04
N ASN A 126 -3.00 4.05 -7.93
CA ASN A 126 -2.80 2.75 -7.27
C ASN A 126 -1.47 2.71 -6.49
N PHE A 127 -1.57 2.88 -5.17
CA PHE A 127 -0.43 2.91 -4.26
C PHE A 127 -0.56 1.87 -3.14
N PRO A 128 -0.34 0.59 -3.44
CA PRO A 128 -0.42 -0.46 -2.42
C PRO A 128 0.66 -0.23 -1.36
N ALA A 129 0.25 -0.18 -0.07
CA ALA A 129 1.12 0.01 1.11
C ALA A 129 1.85 1.37 1.21
N ALA A 130 1.36 2.41 0.56
CA ALA A 130 1.82 3.80 0.68
C ALA A 130 1.10 4.58 1.80
N PHE A 131 1.61 5.75 2.15
CA PHE A 131 0.98 6.78 3.00
C PHE A 131 0.68 6.36 4.44
N CYS A 132 1.36 5.33 4.96
CA CYS A 132 1.13 4.85 6.34
C CYS A 132 1.42 5.88 7.44
N ASN A 133 2.11 6.99 7.11
CA ASN A 133 2.45 8.07 8.05
C ASN A 133 1.95 9.44 7.56
N LEU A 134 0.93 9.47 6.71
CA LEU A 134 0.44 10.71 6.11
C LEU A 134 -0.21 11.61 7.16
N GLU A 135 0.36 12.79 7.36
CA GLU A 135 -0.13 13.81 8.28
C GLU A 135 -1.02 14.84 7.56
N ASP A 136 -0.68 15.21 6.32
CA ASP A 136 -1.41 16.20 5.53
C ASP A 136 -1.50 15.84 4.05
N TRP A 137 -2.60 16.22 3.40
CA TRP A 137 -2.78 15.99 1.97
C TRP A 137 -3.57 17.12 1.30
N HIS A 138 -3.18 17.46 0.08
CA HIS A 138 -3.87 18.41 -0.77
C HIS A 138 -4.06 17.82 -2.17
N ILE A 139 -5.30 17.85 -2.67
CA ILE A 139 -5.62 17.48 -4.05
C ILE A 139 -6.51 18.52 -4.71
N SER A 140 -6.25 18.86 -5.96
CA SER A 140 -7.05 19.81 -6.74
C SER A 140 -6.97 19.48 -8.23
N ASN A 141 -8.09 19.38 -8.96
CA ASN A 141 -8.08 19.16 -10.41
C ASN A 141 -7.38 17.85 -10.85
N VAL A 142 -7.56 16.75 -10.11
CA VAL A 142 -6.85 15.45 -10.28
C VAL A 142 -7.76 14.34 -10.85
N GLY A 143 -8.66 14.65 -11.78
CA GLY A 143 -9.46 13.67 -12.51
C GLY A 143 -10.28 12.75 -11.61
N VAL A 144 -10.00 11.42 -11.63
CA VAL A 144 -10.66 10.43 -10.77
C VAL A 144 -10.58 10.78 -9.28
N LEU A 145 -9.59 11.57 -8.86
CA LEU A 145 -9.41 11.95 -7.46
C LEU A 145 -10.27 13.17 -7.05
N GLU A 146 -10.83 13.95 -7.98
CA GLU A 146 -11.67 15.10 -7.65
C GLU A 146 -12.99 14.73 -6.96
N GLN A 147 -13.46 13.49 -7.14
CA GLN A 147 -14.65 13.00 -6.44
C GLN A 147 -14.44 12.80 -4.92
N TYR A 148 -13.21 12.98 -4.41
CA TYR A 148 -12.82 12.76 -3.01
C TYR A 148 -12.47 14.06 -2.25
N VAL A 149 -12.88 15.24 -2.76
CA VAL A 149 -12.39 16.57 -2.34
C VAL A 149 -13.05 17.18 -1.06
N SER A 150 -13.93 16.48 -0.32
CA SER A 150 -14.53 17.09 0.89
C SER A 150 -14.95 16.10 2.00
N LEU A 151 -14.35 16.33 3.18
CA LEU A 151 -14.68 15.84 4.54
C LEU A 151 -14.21 14.42 4.94
N PRO A 152 -14.00 14.18 6.25
CA PRO A 152 -13.86 12.82 6.78
C PRO A 152 -15.19 12.07 6.59
N ILE A 153 -15.21 11.13 5.62
CA ILE A 153 -16.22 10.09 5.32
C ILE A 153 -17.51 10.63 4.64
N PRO A 154 -17.88 10.20 3.40
CA PRO A 154 -18.17 8.84 2.99
C PRO A 154 -17.36 8.43 1.75
N ASN A 155 -16.21 7.83 1.99
CA ASN A 155 -15.60 7.04 0.95
C ASN A 155 -16.47 5.78 0.81
N PRO A 156 -16.94 5.39 -0.39
CA PRO A 156 -17.44 4.04 -0.59
C PRO A 156 -16.40 3.02 -0.12
N ASN A 157 -15.12 3.41 0.00
CA ASN A 157 -13.98 2.60 0.42
C ASN A 157 -13.44 3.08 1.78
N ALA A 158 -13.64 2.39 2.91
CA ALA A 158 -12.90 2.76 4.12
C ALA A 158 -11.45 2.36 3.90
N ASN A 159 -10.50 3.29 3.98
CA ASN A 159 -9.12 2.91 4.18
C ASN A 159 -8.85 2.89 5.69
N ILE A 160 -8.52 1.72 6.22
CA ILE A 160 -8.31 1.51 7.65
C ILE A 160 -6.81 1.49 7.91
N HIS A 161 -6.35 2.49 8.62
CA HIS A 161 -4.95 2.67 9.02
C HIS A 161 -4.73 2.23 10.48
N SER A 162 -5.77 2.30 11.31
CA SER A 162 -5.72 1.95 12.73
C SER A 162 -6.97 1.20 13.21
N GLU A 163 -6.89 0.51 14.36
CA GLU A 163 -8.07 -0.18 14.93
C GLU A 163 -9.13 0.82 15.44
N GLU A 164 -8.72 2.02 15.83
CA GLU A 164 -9.64 3.07 16.25
C GLU A 164 -10.58 3.48 15.11
N GLU A 165 -10.08 3.51 13.88
CA GLU A 165 -10.88 3.82 12.68
C GLU A 165 -11.91 2.73 12.38
N TRP A 166 -11.58 1.46 12.64
CA TRP A 166 -12.52 0.33 12.49
C TRP A 166 -13.84 0.56 13.23
N LYS A 167 -13.77 1.16 14.42
CA LYS A 167 -14.95 1.41 15.28
C LYS A 167 -15.82 2.57 14.79
N GLY A 168 -15.30 3.40 13.88
CA GLY A 168 -15.97 4.60 13.34
C GLY A 168 -16.52 4.42 11.93
N ILE A 169 -16.42 3.24 11.32
CA ILE A 169 -16.81 3.00 9.93
C ILE A 169 -18.34 3.15 9.77
N SER A 170 -18.74 3.85 8.70
CA SER A 170 -20.15 3.98 8.31
C SER A 170 -20.76 2.63 7.95
N ARG A 171 -22.01 2.39 8.36
CA ARG A 171 -22.76 1.18 7.98
C ARG A 171 -23.22 1.16 6.51
N GLU A 172 -23.17 2.32 5.86
CA GLU A 172 -23.52 2.49 4.44
C GLU A 172 -22.33 2.25 3.50
N ILE A 173 -21.24 1.69 4.02
CA ILE A 173 -20.01 1.53 3.25
C ILE A 173 -20.10 0.39 2.23
N GLU A 174 -19.48 0.59 1.06
CA GLU A 174 -19.55 -0.36 -0.06
C GLU A 174 -18.24 -1.11 -0.31
N GLU A 175 -17.14 -0.66 0.25
CA GLU A 175 -15.81 -1.23 0.09
C GLU A 175 -14.99 -0.97 1.36
N ILE A 176 -14.23 -1.96 1.79
CA ILE A 176 -13.30 -1.83 2.90
C ILE A 176 -11.93 -2.22 2.38
N ILE A 177 -10.98 -1.30 2.51
CA ILE A 177 -9.58 -1.46 2.21
C ILE A 177 -8.83 -1.33 3.54
N VAL A 178 -8.12 -2.37 3.93
CA VAL A 178 -7.23 -2.32 5.08
C VAL A 178 -5.81 -2.23 4.54
N ASP A 179 -5.06 -1.23 4.97
CA ASP A 179 -3.68 -1.11 4.55
C ASP A 179 -2.79 -2.23 5.11
N SER A 180 -1.63 -2.40 4.50
CA SER A 180 -0.66 -3.41 4.93
C SER A 180 -0.07 -3.05 6.29
N GLY A 181 -0.07 -4.00 7.22
CA GLY A 181 0.47 -3.84 8.57
C GLY A 181 -0.51 -3.24 9.59
N CYS A 182 -1.75 -2.99 9.22
CA CYS A 182 -2.76 -2.40 10.10
C CYS A 182 -3.32 -3.40 11.12
N GLY A 183 -3.80 -2.87 12.25
CA GLY A 183 -4.48 -3.66 13.29
C GLY A 183 -3.59 -4.63 14.07
N ASN A 184 -2.30 -4.30 14.23
CA ASN A 184 -1.32 -5.14 14.90
C ASN A 184 -1.05 -4.78 16.37
N ASP A 185 -1.53 -3.62 16.83
CA ASP A 185 -1.21 -3.08 18.15
C ASP A 185 -2.00 -3.75 19.28
N SER A 186 -3.16 -4.31 18.96
CA SER A 186 -4.01 -5.01 19.91
C SER A 186 -3.56 -6.44 20.17
N LYS A 187 -3.76 -6.89 21.42
CA LYS A 187 -3.44 -8.26 21.84
C LYS A 187 -4.40 -9.31 21.28
N TYR A 188 -5.62 -8.91 21.00
CA TYR A 188 -6.70 -9.74 20.46
C TYR A 188 -7.56 -8.86 19.56
N VAL A 189 -7.85 -9.33 18.34
CA VAL A 189 -8.70 -8.62 17.39
C VAL A 189 -9.78 -9.56 16.88
N ASP A 190 -11.04 -9.16 17.04
CA ASP A 190 -12.19 -9.81 16.43
C ASP A 190 -12.66 -8.93 15.27
N LEU A 191 -12.55 -9.44 14.05
CA LEU A 191 -12.97 -8.73 12.84
C LEU A 191 -14.34 -9.23 12.41
N ASP A 192 -15.36 -8.42 12.66
CA ASP A 192 -16.73 -8.70 12.24
C ASP A 192 -17.15 -7.72 11.15
N PHE A 193 -17.27 -8.21 9.92
CA PHE A 193 -17.71 -7.43 8.76
C PHE A 193 -19.24 -7.49 8.57
N SER A 194 -19.95 -8.30 9.35
CA SER A 194 -21.38 -8.56 9.14
C SER A 194 -22.28 -7.36 9.39
N GLU A 195 -21.78 -6.30 10.05
CA GLU A 195 -22.52 -5.05 10.24
C GLU A 195 -22.61 -4.20 8.96
N PHE A 196 -21.74 -4.40 7.96
CA PHE A 196 -21.64 -3.58 6.76
C PHE A 196 -22.51 -4.12 5.62
N LYS A 197 -23.84 -4.04 5.75
CA LYS A 197 -24.78 -4.68 4.81
C LYS A 197 -24.73 -4.16 3.37
N LYS A 198 -24.08 -3.02 3.13
CA LYS A 198 -23.86 -2.43 1.80
C LYS A 198 -22.52 -2.80 1.16
N LEU A 199 -21.72 -3.60 1.86
CA LEU A 199 -20.37 -3.93 1.45
C LEU A 199 -20.36 -4.83 0.21
N LYS A 200 -19.62 -4.39 -0.81
CA LYS A 200 -19.39 -5.03 -2.10
C LYS A 200 -17.96 -5.58 -2.23
N SER A 201 -16.99 -5.00 -1.54
CA SER A 201 -15.58 -5.37 -1.66
C SER A 201 -14.86 -5.34 -0.31
N ILE A 202 -14.06 -6.38 -0.03
CA ILE A 202 -13.12 -6.41 1.09
C ILE A 202 -11.73 -6.65 0.52
N LEU A 203 -10.80 -5.75 0.83
CA LEU A 203 -9.38 -5.87 0.52
C LEU A 203 -8.57 -5.67 1.82
N VAL A 204 -7.84 -6.68 2.26
CA VAL A 204 -6.93 -6.60 3.40
C VAL A 204 -5.50 -6.67 2.90
N GLY A 205 -4.69 -5.67 3.24
CA GLY A 205 -3.28 -5.59 2.90
C GLY A 205 -2.42 -6.62 3.64
N ASN A 206 -1.16 -6.71 3.23
CA ASN A 206 -0.20 -7.69 3.74
C ASN A 206 0.19 -7.42 5.20
N TYR A 207 0.55 -8.45 5.96
CA TYR A 207 1.03 -8.35 7.34
C TYR A 207 0.04 -7.71 8.33
N SER A 208 -1.25 -7.68 8.00
CA SER A 208 -2.30 -7.03 8.79
C SER A 208 -2.96 -7.99 9.78
N PHE A 209 -3.44 -7.42 10.89
CA PHE A 209 -4.17 -8.11 11.96
C PHE A 209 -3.50 -9.38 12.48
N ARG A 210 -2.18 -9.37 12.73
CA ARG A 210 -1.40 -10.53 13.18
C ARG A 210 -2.00 -11.23 14.42
N ASN A 211 -2.63 -10.45 15.30
CA ASN A 211 -3.24 -10.94 16.53
C ASN A 211 -4.76 -11.19 16.41
N ALA A 212 -5.32 -11.19 15.19
CA ALA A 212 -6.71 -11.55 14.97
C ALA A 212 -6.99 -12.98 15.42
N VAL A 213 -8.10 -13.14 16.13
CA VAL A 213 -8.59 -14.45 16.60
C VAL A 213 -9.87 -14.87 15.92
N SER A 214 -10.58 -13.94 15.28
CA SER A 214 -11.78 -14.24 14.50
C SER A 214 -11.91 -13.29 13.32
N VAL A 215 -12.33 -13.82 12.17
CA VAL A 215 -12.70 -13.08 10.97
C VAL A 215 -14.05 -13.60 10.49
N GLN A 216 -15.08 -12.77 10.60
CA GLN A 216 -16.46 -13.10 10.28
C GLN A 216 -16.93 -12.25 9.11
N ILE A 217 -17.33 -12.92 8.02
CA ILE A 217 -17.90 -12.31 6.81
C ILE A 217 -19.22 -13.06 6.55
N CYS A 218 -20.27 -12.63 7.23
CA CYS A 218 -21.57 -13.31 7.22
C CYS A 218 -22.71 -12.39 6.77
N ASP A 219 -23.63 -12.96 5.98
CA ASP A 219 -24.89 -12.33 5.57
C ASP A 219 -24.69 -10.98 4.85
N LEU A 220 -23.79 -10.95 3.86
CA LEU A 220 -23.49 -9.78 3.03
C LEU A 220 -23.97 -10.00 1.59
N ASP A 221 -25.23 -9.63 1.34
CA ASP A 221 -25.94 -9.89 0.08
C ASP A 221 -25.37 -9.16 -1.13
N GLU A 222 -24.60 -8.09 -0.92
CA GLU A 222 -23.99 -7.28 -1.98
C GLU A 222 -22.49 -7.57 -2.18
N LEU A 223 -21.88 -8.44 -1.35
CA LEU A 223 -20.44 -8.68 -1.34
C LEU A 223 -19.97 -9.50 -2.56
N GLU A 224 -19.22 -8.87 -3.47
CA GLU A 224 -18.76 -9.49 -4.70
C GLU A 224 -17.37 -10.13 -4.59
N LYS A 225 -16.48 -9.53 -3.79
CA LYS A 225 -15.05 -9.92 -3.74
C LYS A 225 -14.48 -9.81 -2.33
N VAL A 226 -13.71 -10.83 -1.95
CA VAL A 226 -12.90 -10.84 -0.73
C VAL A 226 -11.45 -11.14 -1.09
N THR A 227 -10.54 -10.26 -0.68
CA THR A 227 -9.10 -10.44 -0.84
C THR A 227 -8.40 -10.17 0.48
N ILE A 228 -7.66 -11.15 0.95
CA ILE A 228 -6.76 -11.04 2.10
C ILE A 228 -5.34 -11.21 1.59
N GLY A 229 -4.46 -10.26 1.93
CA GLY A 229 -3.06 -10.25 1.58
C GLY A 229 -2.25 -11.38 2.23
N GLU A 230 -0.93 -11.30 2.08
CA GLU A 230 0.05 -12.25 2.61
C GLU A 230 0.38 -12.00 4.08
N ASN A 231 0.68 -13.08 4.81
CA ASN A 231 1.12 -13.06 6.21
C ASN A 231 0.16 -12.29 7.14
N CYS A 232 -1.14 -12.40 6.90
CA CYS A 232 -2.18 -11.81 7.75
C CYS A 232 -2.67 -12.80 8.81
N MET A 233 -3.16 -12.31 9.94
CA MET A 233 -3.92 -13.13 10.91
C MET A 233 -3.14 -14.38 11.39
N GLU A 234 -1.89 -14.17 11.80
CA GLU A 234 -0.94 -15.24 12.18
C GLU A 234 -1.20 -15.89 13.55
N SER A 235 -2.20 -15.42 14.31
CA SER A 235 -2.53 -15.93 15.63
C SER A 235 -2.89 -17.42 15.64
N ARG A 236 -2.54 -18.10 16.74
CA ARG A 236 -2.70 -19.57 16.92
C ARG A 236 -4.14 -20.08 17.06
N ARG A 237 -5.11 -19.18 16.97
CA ARG A 237 -6.54 -19.46 17.19
C ARG A 237 -7.42 -18.70 16.21
N CYS A 238 -6.85 -18.17 15.13
CA CYS A 238 -7.66 -17.41 14.19
C CYS A 238 -8.65 -18.35 13.49
N GLU A 239 -9.94 -18.01 13.58
CA GLU A 239 -11.02 -18.66 12.86
C GLU A 239 -11.52 -17.74 11.74
N PHE A 240 -11.67 -18.30 10.55
CA PHE A 240 -12.21 -17.59 9.39
C PHE A 240 -13.57 -18.17 9.04
N THR A 241 -14.56 -17.29 8.81
CA THR A 241 -15.90 -17.67 8.36
C THR A 241 -16.35 -16.77 7.22
N LEU A 242 -16.70 -17.38 6.09
CA LEU A 242 -17.40 -16.76 4.97
C LEU A 242 -18.74 -17.48 4.79
N LYS A 243 -19.84 -16.81 5.14
CA LYS A 243 -21.16 -17.44 5.17
C LYS A 243 -22.25 -16.57 4.55
N ASN A 244 -23.19 -17.17 3.82
CA ASN A 244 -24.38 -16.48 3.30
C ASN A 244 -24.06 -15.23 2.46
N CYS A 245 -22.97 -15.24 1.70
CA CYS A 245 -22.56 -14.13 0.82
C CYS A 245 -22.82 -14.51 -0.64
N ASN A 246 -24.09 -14.58 -1.04
CA ASN A 246 -24.50 -15.29 -2.25
C ASN A 246 -24.06 -14.67 -3.59
N VAL A 247 -23.54 -13.44 -3.59
CA VAL A 247 -23.02 -12.79 -4.81
C VAL A 247 -21.50 -12.82 -4.91
N VAL A 248 -20.79 -13.33 -3.88
CA VAL A 248 -19.34 -13.39 -3.87
C VAL A 248 -18.85 -14.35 -4.94
N LYS A 249 -17.92 -13.93 -5.79
CA LYS A 249 -17.43 -14.73 -6.92
C LYS A 249 -16.05 -15.31 -6.65
N GLU A 250 -15.24 -14.57 -5.91
CA GLU A 250 -13.83 -14.85 -5.68
C GLU A 250 -13.46 -14.60 -4.22
N LEU A 251 -12.84 -15.61 -3.59
CA LEU A 251 -12.15 -15.50 -2.31
C LEU A 251 -10.66 -15.71 -2.52
N VAL A 252 -9.86 -14.72 -2.15
CA VAL A 252 -8.40 -14.77 -2.23
C VAL A 252 -7.82 -14.63 -0.83
N ILE A 253 -6.95 -15.56 -0.46
CA ILE A 253 -6.16 -15.51 0.78
C ILE A 253 -4.69 -15.65 0.41
N GLY A 254 -3.87 -14.68 0.79
CA GLY A 254 -2.44 -14.65 0.50
C GLY A 254 -1.64 -15.72 1.23
N GLN A 255 -0.41 -15.91 0.77
CA GLN A 255 0.53 -16.87 1.35
C GLN A 255 0.83 -16.52 2.81
N GLY A 256 0.95 -17.52 3.68
CA GLY A 256 1.29 -17.35 5.09
C GLY A 256 0.15 -16.82 5.96
N SER A 257 -0.97 -16.41 5.36
CA SER A 257 -2.13 -15.93 6.10
C SER A 257 -2.85 -17.07 6.80
N PHE A 258 -3.28 -16.86 8.05
CA PHE A 258 -3.86 -17.90 8.90
C PHE A 258 -2.96 -19.14 9.09
N ILE A 259 -1.62 -18.99 9.08
CA ILE A 259 -0.69 -20.13 9.20
C ILE A 259 -0.93 -21.00 10.45
N SER A 260 -1.33 -20.35 11.54
CA SER A 260 -1.71 -21.03 12.79
C SER A 260 -3.21 -20.98 13.07
N GLY A 261 -4.02 -20.64 12.06
CA GLY A 261 -5.48 -20.62 12.16
C GLY A 261 -6.05 -22.02 12.38
N THR A 262 -7.13 -22.10 13.14
CA THR A 262 -7.72 -23.38 13.58
C THR A 262 -8.87 -23.85 12.69
N MET A 263 -9.62 -22.91 12.10
CA MET A 263 -10.81 -23.22 11.32
C MET A 263 -10.96 -22.26 10.13
N CYS A 264 -11.33 -22.80 8.97
CA CYS A 264 -11.81 -22.06 7.81
C CYS A 264 -13.18 -22.62 7.42
N LEU A 265 -14.24 -21.87 7.70
CA LEU A 265 -15.62 -22.24 7.35
C LEU A 265 -16.08 -21.42 6.15
N ILE A 266 -16.48 -22.10 5.08
CA ILE A 266 -17.09 -21.49 3.90
C ILE A 266 -18.42 -22.20 3.68
N GLU A 267 -19.52 -21.51 3.91
CA GLU A 267 -20.86 -22.10 3.96
C GLU A 267 -21.87 -21.24 3.21
N ASP A 268 -22.71 -21.84 2.38
CA ASP A 268 -23.86 -21.18 1.74
C ASP A 268 -23.47 -19.90 0.95
N ASN A 269 -22.55 -20.03 -0.01
CA ASN A 269 -22.10 -18.94 -0.89
C ASN A 269 -22.34 -19.31 -2.37
N GLU A 270 -23.57 -19.17 -2.85
CA GLU A 270 -24.03 -19.74 -4.14
C GLU A 270 -23.21 -19.34 -5.37
N SER A 271 -22.73 -18.08 -5.43
CA SER A 271 -21.98 -17.57 -6.59
C SER A 271 -20.48 -17.82 -6.54
N LEU A 272 -19.96 -18.43 -5.46
CA LEU A 272 -18.52 -18.56 -5.26
C LEU A 272 -17.93 -19.58 -6.25
N LYS A 273 -17.06 -19.11 -7.15
CA LYS A 273 -16.48 -19.92 -8.23
C LYS A 273 -15.02 -20.26 -8.01
N GLU A 274 -14.31 -19.41 -7.29
CA GLU A 274 -12.87 -19.56 -7.08
C GLU A 274 -12.49 -19.26 -5.63
N ILE A 275 -11.75 -20.18 -5.03
CA ILE A 275 -11.05 -19.99 -3.76
C ILE A 275 -9.57 -20.16 -4.04
N ARG A 276 -8.79 -19.10 -3.81
CA ARG A 276 -7.35 -19.08 -4.02
C ARG A 276 -6.63 -18.87 -2.71
N MET A 277 -5.72 -19.78 -2.37
CA MET A 277 -4.92 -19.74 -1.14
C MET A 277 -3.43 -19.80 -1.45
N GLY A 278 -2.74 -18.67 -1.28
CA GLY A 278 -1.33 -18.47 -1.57
C GLY A 278 -0.97 -18.37 -3.06
N GLU A 279 0.28 -17.98 -3.34
CA GLU A 279 0.85 -18.02 -4.68
C GLU A 279 1.71 -19.28 -4.90
N SER A 280 1.56 -19.91 -6.07
CA SER A 280 2.28 -21.13 -6.47
C SER A 280 3.74 -20.87 -6.92
N ARG A 281 4.24 -19.62 -6.85
CA ARG A 281 5.53 -19.25 -7.44
C ARG A 281 6.75 -19.66 -6.62
N PHE A 282 6.60 -19.88 -5.32
CA PHE A 282 7.71 -20.27 -4.44
C PHE A 282 7.51 -21.71 -3.95
N TYR A 283 8.51 -22.57 -4.20
CA TYR A 283 8.50 -24.02 -3.94
C TYR A 283 8.43 -24.43 -2.45
N HIS A 284 8.06 -23.53 -1.54
CA HIS A 284 7.96 -23.80 -0.12
C HIS A 284 6.66 -23.20 0.44
N LEU A 285 5.64 -24.07 0.55
CA LEU A 285 4.45 -23.97 1.39
C LEU A 285 3.71 -22.62 1.35
N ALA A 286 2.60 -22.55 0.59
CA ALA A 286 1.60 -21.48 0.72
C ALA A 286 1.17 -21.25 2.18
N SER A 287 1.23 -22.30 3.01
CA SER A 287 1.12 -22.28 4.48
C SER A 287 -0.18 -21.71 5.06
N SER A 288 -1.19 -21.36 4.24
CA SER A 288 -2.49 -20.92 4.76
C SER A 288 -3.21 -22.07 5.45
N PHE A 289 -3.73 -21.82 6.66
CA PHE A 289 -4.39 -22.83 7.52
C PHE A 289 -3.57 -24.12 7.73
N GLN A 290 -2.23 -24.02 7.84
CA GLN A 290 -1.34 -25.18 7.96
C GLN A 290 -1.70 -26.13 9.12
N ASN A 291 -2.24 -25.59 10.22
CA ASN A 291 -2.58 -26.33 11.44
C ASN A 291 -4.10 -26.45 11.69
N GLY A 292 -4.92 -25.96 10.77
CA GLY A 292 -6.37 -25.91 10.89
C GLY A 292 -7.08 -26.95 10.04
N TYR A 293 -8.41 -26.96 10.10
CA TYR A 293 -9.25 -27.70 9.15
C TYR A 293 -10.13 -26.73 8.36
N MET A 294 -10.56 -27.18 7.18
CA MET A 294 -11.46 -26.45 6.31
C MET A 294 -12.78 -27.20 6.18
N GLU A 295 -13.88 -26.47 6.32
CA GLU A 295 -15.23 -26.97 6.07
C GLU A 295 -15.87 -26.17 4.93
N LEU A 296 -16.21 -26.87 3.85
CA LEU A 296 -17.00 -26.36 2.74
C LEU A 296 -18.39 -26.97 2.82
N LYS A 297 -19.41 -26.13 3.04
CA LYS A 297 -20.80 -26.54 3.21
C LYS A 297 -21.71 -25.78 2.23
N SER A 298 -22.74 -26.48 1.79
CA SER A 298 -23.88 -25.94 1.06
C SER A 298 -25.07 -26.73 1.55
N GLU A 299 -26.14 -26.05 1.99
CA GLU A 299 -27.46 -26.68 2.14
C GLU A 299 -28.09 -27.03 0.77
#